data_AF-A0A9D1LPE6-F1
#
_entry.id   AF-A0A9D1LPE6-F1
#
_cell.length_a   1.000
_cell.length_b   1.000
_cell.length_c   1.000
_cell.angle_alpha   90.00
_cell.angle_beta   90.00
_cell.angle_gamma   90.00
#
_symmetry.space_group_name_H-M   'P 1'
#
loop_
_entity.id
_entity.type
_entity.pdbx_description
1 polymer ?
#
loop_
_entity_poly.entity_id
_entity_poly.type
_entity_poly.pdbx_seq_one_letter_code
_entity_poly.pdbx_strand_id
1 'polypeptide(L)'
;MDLFEKLRAKRLYNPFNMSEEMRYYLENVSKLSGFDAFKPLVKASRSFDVIRANVILRGLSNKETLESAYRKAIRKEGGQQDPSAVKAMYESELAKLPYYEADGERIWMPFFPRSLNSVYGSDPAKLEDHPYKMLLRNYRYATVDPFDYYGPDLFDSLFTKLIKVASHKGNRAYFDYDAYEVYFVNEQGRLDADLVLFDRYIGRPSYNHMLDRIQGAVEAYYKDDKKAFIKSLVDNKLISSSLIYKITYDENKFNEQLDRKFGR
;
A
#
# COMPACT_ATOMS: atom_id res chain seq x y z
N MET A 1 -22.24 -12.35 11.02
CA MET A 1 -21.50 -11.08 10.91
C MET A 1 -20.03 -11.43 11.03
N ASP A 2 -19.23 -11.04 10.03
CA ASP A 2 -17.83 -11.44 9.85
C ASP A 2 -16.91 -10.95 10.99
N LEU A 3 -15.89 -11.75 11.34
CA LEU A 3 -14.95 -11.47 12.44
C LEU A 3 -14.22 -10.15 12.21
N PHE A 4 -13.75 -9.91 10.98
CA PHE A 4 -13.00 -8.69 10.61
C PHE A 4 -13.83 -7.42 10.84
N GLU A 5 -15.11 -7.43 10.45
CA GLU A 5 -16.03 -6.32 10.70
C GLU A 5 -16.24 -6.06 12.21
N LYS A 6 -16.40 -7.13 13.00
CA LYS A 6 -16.54 -6.99 14.46
C LYS A 6 -15.27 -6.44 15.11
N LEU A 7 -14.09 -6.84 14.64
CA LEU A 7 -12.80 -6.30 15.10
C LEU A 7 -12.69 -4.82 14.76
N ARG A 8 -12.98 -4.43 13.51
CA ARG A 8 -12.95 -3.02 13.08
C ARG A 8 -13.89 -2.15 13.91
N ALA A 9 -15.11 -2.61 14.17
CA ALA A 9 -16.10 -1.91 14.98
C ALA A 9 -15.75 -1.81 16.47
N LYS A 10 -14.85 -2.66 16.97
CA LYS A 10 -14.43 -2.72 18.38
C LYS A 10 -12.97 -2.34 18.59
N ARG A 11 -12.32 -1.79 17.57
CA ARG A 11 -10.93 -1.33 17.68
C ARG A 11 -10.76 -0.35 18.83
N LEU A 12 -9.62 -0.42 19.51
CA LEU A 12 -9.30 0.48 20.61
C LEU A 12 -9.05 1.91 20.09
N TYR A 13 -8.15 2.03 19.11
CA TYR A 13 -7.70 3.29 18.55
C TYR A 13 -7.13 3.05 17.14
N ASN A 14 -7.16 4.07 16.27
CA ASN A 14 -6.43 4.06 15.00
C ASN A 14 -5.50 5.28 14.94
N PRO A 15 -4.17 5.10 15.08
CA PRO A 15 -3.22 6.21 14.98
C PRO A 15 -3.07 6.76 13.56
N PHE A 16 -3.55 6.03 12.55
CA PHE A 16 -3.21 6.30 11.15
C PHE A 16 -3.55 7.72 10.72
N ASN A 17 -4.63 8.32 11.25
CA ASN A 17 -5.02 9.69 10.90
C ASN A 17 -3.98 10.75 11.31
N MET A 18 -3.08 10.43 12.25
CA MET A 18 -1.99 11.29 12.70
C MET A 18 -0.63 10.92 12.07
N SER A 19 -0.60 9.89 11.22
CA SER A 19 0.62 9.39 10.61
C SER A 19 1.16 10.33 9.52
N GLU A 20 2.42 10.13 9.16
CA GLU A 20 3.02 10.80 8.01
C GLU A 20 2.37 10.37 6.69
N GLU A 21 1.89 9.12 6.58
CA GLU A 21 1.18 8.64 5.40
C GLU A 21 -0.11 9.44 5.17
N MET A 22 -0.91 9.64 6.22
CA MET A 22 -2.14 10.42 6.10
C MET A 22 -1.84 11.90 5.82
N ARG A 23 -0.81 12.46 6.44
CA ARG A 23 -0.38 13.84 6.17
C ARG A 23 0.04 14.04 4.71
N TYR A 24 0.91 13.17 4.21
CA TYR A 24 1.38 13.21 2.83
C TYR A 24 0.23 13.08 1.83
N TYR A 25 -0.73 12.20 2.11
CA TYR A 25 -1.94 12.05 1.31
C TYR A 25 -2.75 13.34 1.25
N LEU A 26 -3.09 13.93 2.40
CA LEU A 26 -3.90 15.15 2.47
C LEU A 26 -3.25 16.34 1.74
N GLU A 27 -1.92 16.45 1.81
CA GLU A 27 -1.15 17.50 1.13
C GLU A 27 -1.15 17.34 -0.40
N ASN A 28 -1.28 16.11 -0.92
CA ASN A 28 -1.02 15.82 -2.34
C ASN A 28 -2.22 15.23 -3.09
N VAL A 29 -3.31 14.81 -2.43
CA VAL A 29 -4.46 14.11 -3.02
C VAL A 29 -5.09 14.85 -4.21
N SER A 30 -5.03 16.18 -4.21
CA SER A 30 -5.53 17.02 -5.32
C SER A 30 -4.90 16.64 -6.66
N LYS A 31 -3.64 16.18 -6.68
CA LYS A 31 -2.92 15.73 -7.89
C LYS A 31 -3.59 14.52 -8.55
N LEU A 32 -4.32 13.69 -7.80
CA LEU A 32 -5.03 12.52 -8.34
C LEU A 32 -6.30 12.89 -9.11
N SER A 33 -6.87 14.08 -8.88
CA SER A 33 -8.15 14.51 -9.49
C SER A 33 -8.11 14.53 -11.02
N GLY A 34 -6.92 14.64 -11.62
CA GLY A 34 -6.72 14.63 -13.06
C GLY A 34 -6.71 13.24 -13.71
N PHE A 35 -6.77 12.15 -12.93
CA PHE A 35 -6.66 10.77 -13.40
C PHE A 35 -7.93 10.00 -13.13
N ASP A 36 -8.70 9.70 -14.17
CA ASP A 36 -9.95 8.95 -14.04
C ASP A 36 -9.75 7.58 -13.39
N ALA A 37 -8.65 6.90 -13.73
CA ALA A 37 -8.26 5.61 -13.16
C ALA A 37 -8.03 5.66 -11.63
N PHE A 38 -7.68 6.82 -11.08
CA PHE A 38 -7.33 6.97 -9.66
C PHE A 38 -8.38 7.75 -8.87
N LYS A 39 -9.51 8.10 -9.48
CA LYS A 39 -10.64 8.76 -8.80
C LYS A 39 -11.11 8.08 -7.52
N PRO A 40 -11.18 6.73 -7.43
CA PRO A 40 -11.57 6.06 -6.19
C PRO A 40 -10.66 6.40 -4.99
N LEU A 41 -9.38 6.68 -5.26
CA LEU A 41 -8.39 6.98 -4.25
C LEU A 41 -8.41 8.44 -3.76
N VAL A 42 -9.15 9.33 -4.44
CA VAL A 42 -9.33 10.74 -4.02
C VAL A 42 -10.16 10.86 -2.74
N LYS A 43 -11.02 9.88 -2.48
CA LYS A 43 -11.90 9.82 -1.30
C LYS A 43 -11.54 8.63 -0.40
N ALA A 44 -10.26 8.26 -0.37
CA ALA A 44 -9.79 7.16 0.46
C ALA A 44 -10.21 7.39 1.92
N SER A 45 -10.94 6.42 2.48
CA SER A 45 -11.42 6.45 3.86
C SER A 45 -10.76 5.38 4.74
N ARG A 46 -10.11 4.39 4.13
CA ARG A 46 -9.36 3.34 4.82
C ARG A 46 -7.86 3.61 4.68
N SER A 47 -7.09 3.20 5.68
CA SER A 47 -5.62 3.33 5.70
C SER A 47 -4.97 2.68 4.49
N PHE A 48 -5.41 1.48 4.09
CA PHE A 48 -4.88 0.81 2.91
C PHE A 48 -5.11 1.59 1.61
N ASP A 49 -6.27 2.23 1.44
CA ASP A 49 -6.54 3.07 0.27
C ASP A 49 -5.68 4.35 0.25
N VAL A 50 -5.39 4.90 1.44
CA VAL A 50 -4.45 6.02 1.57
C VAL A 50 -3.03 5.59 1.17
N ILE A 51 -2.59 4.41 1.59
CA ILE A 51 -1.28 3.85 1.18
C ILE A 51 -1.23 3.69 -0.34
N ARG A 52 -2.27 3.12 -0.95
CA ARG A 52 -2.40 3.01 -2.41
C ARG A 52 -2.33 4.38 -3.09
N ALA A 53 -3.05 5.37 -2.59
CA ALA A 53 -2.99 6.73 -3.10
C ALA A 53 -1.54 7.28 -3.03
N ASN A 54 -0.85 7.07 -1.92
CA ASN A 54 0.51 7.54 -1.70
C ASN A 54 1.53 6.90 -2.64
N VAL A 55 1.38 5.62 -3.00
CA VAL A 55 2.23 4.98 -4.03
C VAL A 55 2.18 5.76 -5.35
N ILE A 56 0.98 6.15 -5.79
CA ILE A 56 0.80 6.91 -7.02
C ILE A 56 1.33 8.34 -6.87
N LEU A 57 0.99 9.01 -5.76
CA LEU A 57 1.43 10.39 -5.48
C LEU A 57 2.96 10.52 -5.40
N ARG A 58 3.63 9.55 -4.79
CA ARG A 58 5.10 9.45 -4.77
C ARG A 58 5.65 9.27 -6.18
N GLY A 59 5.06 8.40 -6.99
CA GLY A 59 5.40 8.29 -8.41
C GLY A 59 5.25 9.61 -9.19
N LEU A 60 4.19 10.38 -8.91
CA LEU A 60 3.95 11.66 -9.60
C LEU A 60 5.01 12.67 -9.19
N SER A 61 5.37 12.67 -7.90
CA SER A 61 6.43 13.49 -7.35
C SER A 61 7.81 13.11 -7.91
N ASN A 62 8.08 11.80 -8.10
CA ASN A 62 9.28 11.31 -8.77
C ASN A 62 9.38 11.86 -10.20
N LYS A 63 8.31 11.73 -10.98
CA LYS A 63 8.24 12.27 -12.36
C LYS A 63 8.50 13.78 -12.39
N GLU A 64 7.82 14.55 -11.54
CA GLU A 64 8.00 16.01 -11.44
C GLU A 64 9.45 16.38 -11.08
N THR A 65 10.05 15.64 -10.16
CA THR A 65 11.44 15.85 -9.72
C THR A 65 12.43 15.56 -10.84
N LEU A 66 12.32 14.40 -11.49
CA LEU A 66 13.23 13.98 -12.57
C LEU A 66 13.14 14.91 -13.78
N GLU A 67 11.94 15.28 -14.21
CA GLU A 67 11.76 16.19 -15.35
C GLU A 67 12.26 17.60 -15.03
N SER A 68 12.07 18.06 -13.78
CA SER A 68 12.61 19.35 -13.34
C SER A 68 14.14 19.33 -13.26
N ALA A 69 14.73 18.24 -12.77
CA ALA A 69 16.18 18.05 -12.71
C ALA A 69 16.77 18.06 -14.12
N TYR A 70 16.18 17.29 -15.04
CA TYR A 70 16.60 17.26 -16.44
C TYR A 70 16.50 18.64 -17.09
N ARG A 71 15.35 19.33 -16.96
CA ARG A 71 15.16 20.69 -17.50
C ARG A 71 16.16 21.71 -16.95
N LYS A 72 16.50 21.63 -15.67
CA LYS A 72 17.51 22.50 -15.04
C LYS A 72 18.90 22.21 -15.57
N ALA A 73 19.25 20.93 -15.71
CA ALA A 73 20.52 20.50 -16.26
C ALA A 73 20.70 20.99 -17.71
N ILE A 74 19.64 20.96 -18.52
CA ILE A 74 19.67 21.44 -19.91
C ILE A 74 19.44 22.95 -20.09
N ARG A 75 19.19 23.72 -19.02
CA ARG A 75 19.03 25.19 -19.10
C ARG A 75 20.22 25.97 -18.55
N LYS A 76 21.22 25.30 -17.94
CA LYS A 76 22.46 25.96 -17.53
C LYS A 76 23.19 26.52 -18.77
N GLU A 77 23.68 27.74 -18.59
CA GLU A 77 23.84 28.82 -19.57
C GLU A 77 24.87 28.59 -20.70
N GLY A 78 24.54 29.08 -21.90
CA GLY A 78 25.50 29.78 -22.77
C GLY A 78 26.52 28.98 -23.59
N GLY A 79 26.58 27.65 -23.50
CA GLY A 79 27.52 26.82 -24.27
C GLY A 79 27.03 25.39 -24.43
N GLN A 80 27.59 24.66 -25.41
CA GLN A 80 27.33 23.22 -25.61
C GLN A 80 27.41 22.49 -24.27
N GLN A 81 26.28 21.94 -23.83
CA GLN A 81 26.22 21.19 -22.59
C GLN A 81 27.00 19.89 -22.74
N ASP A 82 27.88 19.64 -21.77
CA ASP A 82 28.49 18.33 -21.60
C ASP A 82 27.39 17.31 -21.24
N PRO A 83 27.06 16.35 -22.12
CA PRO A 83 26.04 15.35 -21.85
C PRO A 83 26.34 14.51 -20.61
N SER A 84 27.62 14.37 -20.24
CA SER A 84 28.04 13.63 -19.05
C SER A 84 27.64 14.34 -17.76
N ALA A 85 27.71 15.68 -17.72
CA ALA A 85 27.31 16.48 -16.57
C ALA A 85 25.79 16.47 -16.36
N VAL A 86 25.01 16.51 -17.45
CA VAL A 86 23.54 16.38 -17.40
C VAL A 86 23.16 15.02 -16.84
N LYS A 87 23.79 13.95 -17.34
CA LYS A 87 23.57 12.58 -16.88
C LYS A 87 23.90 12.41 -15.39
N ALA A 88 25.07 12.89 -14.94
CA ALA A 88 25.47 12.79 -13.54
C ALA A 88 24.51 13.51 -12.58
N MET A 89 24.03 14.71 -12.94
CA MET A 89 23.05 15.44 -12.14
C MET A 89 21.71 14.67 -12.06
N TYR A 90 21.27 14.12 -13.19
CA TYR A 90 20.03 13.34 -13.24
C TYR A 90 20.12 12.05 -12.41
N GLU A 91 21.21 11.30 -12.55
CA GLU A 91 21.46 10.06 -11.78
C GLU A 91 21.55 10.33 -10.28
N SER A 92 22.12 11.47 -9.87
CA SER A 92 22.16 11.89 -8.46
C SER A 92 20.76 12.10 -7.88
N GLU A 93 19.83 12.69 -8.64
CA GLU A 93 18.45 12.84 -8.20
C GLU A 93 17.71 11.50 -8.22
N LEU A 94 17.89 10.70 -9.28
CA LEU A 94 17.29 9.37 -9.43
C LEU A 94 17.61 8.45 -8.24
N ALA A 95 18.83 8.52 -7.70
CA ALA A 95 19.28 7.71 -6.58
C ALA A 95 18.58 8.04 -5.23
N LYS A 96 17.97 9.21 -5.10
CA LYS A 96 17.29 9.66 -3.87
C LYS A 96 15.80 9.30 -3.84
N LEU A 97 15.24 8.90 -4.97
CA LEU A 97 13.81 8.69 -5.13
C LEU A 97 13.40 7.28 -4.69
N PRO A 98 12.20 7.11 -4.12
CA PRO A 98 11.65 5.78 -3.87
C PRO A 98 11.47 5.04 -5.21
N TYR A 99 11.75 3.75 -5.18
CA TYR A 99 11.54 2.86 -6.30
C TYR A 99 11.06 1.49 -5.84
N TYR A 100 10.50 0.74 -6.77
CA TYR A 100 10.19 -0.68 -6.65
C TYR A 100 11.14 -1.45 -7.57
N GLU A 101 11.64 -2.60 -7.14
CA GLU A 101 12.50 -3.45 -7.96
C GLU A 101 11.74 -4.69 -8.41
N ALA A 102 11.64 -4.90 -9.71
CA ALA A 102 10.99 -6.03 -10.34
C ALA A 102 11.90 -6.62 -11.42
N ASP A 103 12.25 -7.90 -11.30
CA ASP A 103 13.07 -8.64 -12.27
C ASP A 103 14.41 -7.94 -12.62
N GLY A 104 15.03 -7.28 -11.63
CA GLY A 104 16.27 -6.53 -11.79
C GLY A 104 16.11 -5.13 -12.41
N GLU A 105 14.87 -4.70 -12.69
CA GLU A 105 14.56 -3.35 -13.14
C GLU A 105 14.00 -2.49 -12.01
N ARG A 106 14.45 -1.23 -11.94
CA ARG A 106 13.90 -0.24 -11.01
C ARG A 106 12.73 0.51 -11.64
N ILE A 107 11.66 0.64 -10.87
CA ILE A 107 10.40 1.28 -11.23
C ILE A 107 10.24 2.50 -10.32
N TRP A 108 10.41 3.70 -10.89
CA TRP A 108 10.27 4.97 -10.17
C TRP A 108 8.88 5.60 -10.32
N MET A 109 8.15 5.25 -11.38
CA MET A 109 6.78 5.67 -11.62
C MET A 109 5.90 4.42 -11.71
N PRO A 110 5.28 3.97 -10.61
CA PRO A 110 4.49 2.75 -10.59
C PRO A 110 3.24 2.83 -11.47
N PHE A 111 2.73 4.02 -11.81
CA PHE A 111 1.62 4.16 -12.76
C PHE A 111 2.06 4.06 -14.23
N PHE A 112 3.34 3.85 -14.53
CA PHE A 112 3.82 3.64 -15.89
C PHE A 112 4.24 2.19 -16.10
N PRO A 113 4.12 1.64 -17.32
CA PRO A 113 4.69 0.33 -17.65
C PRO A 113 6.23 0.36 -17.56
N ARG A 114 6.83 -0.84 -17.51
CA ARG A 114 8.30 -1.02 -17.44
C ARG A 114 9.05 -0.29 -18.56
N SER A 115 8.51 -0.33 -19.78
CA SER A 115 9.11 0.33 -20.95
C SER A 115 9.29 1.84 -20.77
N LEU A 116 8.34 2.52 -20.11
CA LEU A 116 8.48 3.95 -19.81
C LEU A 116 9.41 4.18 -18.63
N ASN A 117 9.35 3.36 -17.58
CA ASN A 117 10.31 3.45 -16.47
C ASN A 117 11.76 3.29 -16.94
N SER A 118 12.02 2.40 -17.90
CA SER A 118 13.33 2.23 -18.52
C SER A 118 13.83 3.53 -19.16
N VAL A 119 12.98 4.25 -19.90
CA VAL A 119 13.37 5.55 -20.51
C VAL A 119 13.80 6.55 -19.44
N TYR A 120 13.02 6.69 -18.37
CA TYR A 120 13.37 7.57 -17.26
C TYR A 120 14.60 7.10 -16.48
N GLY A 121 14.89 5.80 -16.43
CA GLY A 121 16.01 5.24 -15.69
C GLY A 121 17.34 5.29 -16.43
N SER A 122 17.34 5.06 -17.74
CA SER A 122 18.57 4.85 -18.51
C SER A 122 18.87 5.93 -19.55
N ASP A 123 17.85 6.61 -20.08
CA ASP A 123 18.03 7.51 -21.24
C ASP A 123 17.10 8.73 -21.16
N PRO A 124 17.35 9.65 -20.21
CA PRO A 124 16.50 10.83 -20.02
C PRO A 124 16.54 11.77 -21.23
N ALA A 125 17.53 11.68 -22.11
CA ALA A 125 17.60 12.49 -23.32
C ALA A 125 16.41 12.24 -24.26
N LYS A 126 15.94 10.99 -24.34
CA LYS A 126 14.75 10.62 -25.13
C LYS A 126 13.48 11.33 -24.71
N LEU A 127 13.41 11.92 -23.51
CA LEU A 127 12.23 12.67 -23.06
C LEU A 127 11.95 13.90 -23.95
N GLU A 128 12.95 14.44 -24.64
CA GLU A 128 12.79 15.56 -25.59
C GLU A 128 12.41 15.13 -27.02
N ASP A 129 12.50 13.82 -27.31
CA ASP A 129 12.23 13.23 -28.61
C ASP A 129 10.79 12.72 -28.75
N HIS A 130 10.29 12.64 -29.98
CA HIS A 130 9.01 11.97 -30.24
C HIS A 130 9.16 10.44 -30.09
N PRO A 131 8.16 9.73 -29.52
CA PRO A 131 6.88 10.23 -29.01
C PRO A 131 6.90 10.68 -27.53
N TYR A 132 8.01 10.50 -26.79
CA TYR A 132 8.10 10.74 -25.35
C TYR A 132 7.87 12.19 -24.94
N LYS A 133 8.23 13.15 -25.81
CA LYS A 133 7.90 14.56 -25.64
C LYS A 133 6.40 14.81 -25.48
N MET A 134 5.55 14.00 -26.14
CA MET A 134 4.10 14.08 -25.97
C MET A 134 3.65 13.50 -24.61
N LEU A 135 4.35 12.49 -24.08
CA LEU A 135 4.10 11.95 -22.75
C LEU A 135 4.37 12.99 -21.65
N LEU A 136 5.38 13.86 -21.81
CA LEU A 136 5.59 14.97 -20.87
C LEU A 136 4.34 15.84 -20.66
N ARG A 137 3.49 15.96 -21.69
CA ARG A 137 2.27 16.78 -21.66
C ARG A 137 1.01 15.97 -21.38
N ASN A 138 0.85 14.80 -22.00
CA ASN A 138 -0.38 14.00 -22.01
C ASN A 138 -0.15 12.52 -21.62
N TYR A 139 0.62 12.25 -20.57
CA TYR A 139 0.93 10.89 -20.13
C TYR A 139 -0.26 10.10 -19.53
N ARG A 140 -1.41 10.74 -19.30
CA ARG A 140 -2.59 10.10 -18.70
C ARG A 140 -3.08 8.86 -19.46
N TYR A 141 -2.88 8.82 -20.78
CA TYR A 141 -3.25 7.67 -21.61
C TYR A 141 -2.22 6.55 -21.61
N ALA A 142 -1.03 6.80 -21.09
CA ALA A 142 0.06 5.83 -21.00
C ALA A 142 0.17 5.22 -19.59
N THR A 143 -0.77 5.52 -18.70
CA THR A 143 -0.77 4.99 -17.34
C THR A 143 -1.38 3.59 -17.28
N VAL A 144 -0.84 2.77 -16.39
CA VAL A 144 -1.40 1.48 -15.98
C VAL A 144 -1.95 1.58 -14.56
N ASP A 145 -2.85 0.65 -14.17
CA ASP A 145 -3.13 0.45 -12.75
C ASP A 145 -1.89 -0.21 -12.11
N PRO A 146 -1.18 0.48 -11.21
CA PRO A 146 0.07 -0.02 -10.65
C PRO A 146 -0.12 -1.33 -9.89
N PHE A 147 -1.27 -1.52 -9.23
CA PHE A 147 -1.47 -2.66 -8.35
C PHE A 147 -1.83 -3.91 -9.15
N ASP A 148 -2.62 -3.78 -10.22
CA ASP A 148 -2.88 -4.91 -11.12
C ASP A 148 -1.63 -5.26 -11.96
N TYR A 149 -0.85 -4.24 -12.37
CA TYR A 149 0.30 -4.42 -13.26
C TYR A 149 1.54 -4.98 -12.54
N TYR A 150 1.83 -4.48 -11.34
CA TYR A 150 2.99 -4.91 -10.54
C TYR A 150 2.64 -5.89 -9.43
N GLY A 151 1.35 -6.08 -9.15
CA GLY A 151 0.87 -7.04 -8.17
C GLY A 151 1.18 -6.63 -6.72
N PRO A 152 1.04 -7.57 -5.77
CA PRO A 152 1.19 -7.30 -4.36
C PRO A 152 2.63 -6.94 -3.97
N ASP A 153 3.65 -7.37 -4.72
CA ASP A 153 5.05 -7.09 -4.39
C ASP A 153 5.38 -5.59 -4.46
N LEU A 154 4.58 -4.77 -5.14
CA LEU A 154 4.68 -3.31 -5.11
C LEU A 154 4.55 -2.74 -3.69
N PHE A 155 3.80 -3.39 -2.80
CA PHE A 155 3.65 -2.95 -1.41
C PHE A 155 4.92 -3.22 -0.59
N ASP A 156 5.80 -4.13 -1.02
CA ASP A 156 7.10 -4.41 -0.41
C ASP A 156 8.22 -3.56 -1.03
N SER A 157 7.94 -2.28 -1.28
CA SER A 157 8.83 -1.34 -1.97
C SER A 157 9.10 -0.08 -1.15
N LEU A 158 10.04 0.75 -1.61
CA LEU A 158 10.34 2.05 -0.99
C LEU A 158 9.18 3.06 -1.14
N PHE A 159 8.10 2.71 -1.85
CA PHE A 159 6.90 3.52 -1.91
C PHE A 159 5.99 3.36 -0.69
N THR A 160 6.23 2.40 0.19
CA THR A 160 5.39 2.19 1.38
C THR A 160 6.25 1.95 2.62
N LYS A 161 5.61 2.01 3.79
CA LYS A 161 6.20 1.62 5.08
C LYS A 161 5.69 0.25 5.55
N LEU A 162 5.01 -0.49 4.67
CA LEU A 162 4.45 -1.79 4.99
C LEU A 162 5.56 -2.82 5.19
N ILE A 163 5.40 -3.67 6.19
CA ILE A 163 6.33 -4.77 6.44
C ILE A 163 5.68 -6.08 6.01
N LYS A 164 6.27 -6.76 5.03
CA LYS A 164 5.82 -8.08 4.61
C LYS A 164 5.96 -9.09 5.76
N VAL A 165 4.84 -9.72 6.12
CA VAL A 165 4.78 -10.75 7.16
C VAL A 165 4.94 -12.14 6.55
N ALA A 166 4.19 -12.44 5.50
CA ALA A 166 4.22 -13.75 4.85
C ALA A 166 3.73 -13.69 3.40
N SER A 167 4.09 -14.73 2.65
CA SER A 167 3.65 -14.96 1.27
C SER A 167 2.97 -16.33 1.17
N HIS A 168 1.85 -16.41 0.46
CA HIS A 168 1.16 -17.68 0.22
C HIS A 168 0.47 -17.71 -1.15
N LYS A 169 0.91 -18.59 -2.05
CA LYS A 169 0.32 -18.78 -3.39
C LYS A 169 0.05 -17.47 -4.13
N GLY A 170 1.07 -16.62 -4.27
CA GLY A 170 0.92 -15.30 -4.91
C GLY A 170 0.41 -14.19 -3.97
N ASN A 171 -0.40 -14.52 -2.96
CA ASN A 171 -0.88 -13.55 -1.98
C ASN A 171 0.24 -13.10 -1.01
N ARG A 172 0.03 -11.94 -0.38
CA ARG A 172 0.96 -11.32 0.56
C ARG A 172 0.22 -10.73 1.76
N ALA A 173 0.78 -10.91 2.94
CA ALA A 173 0.29 -10.26 4.16
C ALA A 173 1.28 -9.17 4.57
N TYR A 174 0.77 -7.97 4.81
CA TYR A 174 1.56 -6.80 5.20
C TYR A 174 1.10 -6.27 6.54
N PHE A 175 2.04 -5.93 7.42
CA PHE A 175 1.75 -5.25 8.68
C PHE A 175 2.02 -3.75 8.55
N ASP A 176 1.08 -2.95 9.05
CA ASP A 176 1.14 -1.50 9.10
C ASP A 176 1.26 -1.02 10.55
N TYR A 177 2.42 -0.44 10.88
CA TYR A 177 2.70 0.08 12.22
C TYR A 177 1.91 1.35 12.55
N ASP A 178 1.52 2.13 11.54
CA ASP A 178 0.79 3.38 11.73
C ASP A 178 -0.70 3.12 11.97
N ALA A 179 -1.25 2.03 11.42
CA ALA A 179 -2.65 1.64 11.59
C ALA A 179 -2.88 0.56 12.67
N TYR A 180 -1.84 -0.20 13.03
CA TYR A 180 -1.94 -1.47 13.77
C TYR A 180 -2.88 -2.46 13.07
N GLU A 181 -2.69 -2.63 11.76
CA GLU A 181 -3.52 -3.49 10.92
C GLU A 181 -2.64 -4.43 10.10
N VAL A 182 -3.17 -5.62 9.79
CA VAL A 182 -2.57 -6.55 8.84
C VAL A 182 -3.44 -6.57 7.60
N TYR A 183 -2.86 -6.28 6.44
CA TYR A 183 -3.52 -6.30 5.15
C TYR A 183 -3.20 -7.60 4.43
N PHE A 184 -4.24 -8.36 4.07
CA PHE A 184 -4.12 -9.51 3.19
C PHE A 184 -4.39 -9.06 1.76
N VAL A 185 -3.33 -9.06 0.95
CA VAL A 185 -3.34 -8.59 -0.44
C VAL A 185 -3.26 -9.80 -1.36
N ASN A 186 -4.19 -9.88 -2.31
CA ASN A 186 -4.24 -10.98 -3.25
C ASN A 186 -3.17 -10.86 -4.36
N GLU A 187 -3.07 -11.91 -5.18
CA GLU A 187 -2.16 -11.96 -6.33
C GLU A 187 -2.36 -10.82 -7.35
N GLN A 188 -3.54 -10.19 -7.39
CA GLN A 188 -3.86 -9.05 -8.25
C GLN A 188 -3.50 -7.69 -7.60
N GLY A 189 -2.90 -7.71 -6.41
CA GLY A 189 -2.55 -6.47 -5.69
C GLY A 189 -3.75 -5.76 -5.06
N ARG A 190 -4.88 -6.44 -4.84
CA ARG A 190 -6.07 -5.90 -4.18
C ARG A 190 -6.20 -6.40 -2.75
N LEU A 191 -6.89 -5.63 -1.91
CA LEU A 191 -7.17 -6.01 -0.52
C LEU A 191 -8.27 -7.06 -0.47
N ASP A 192 -7.96 -8.24 0.04
CA ASP A 192 -8.96 -9.27 0.36
C ASP A 192 -9.57 -9.02 1.74
N ALA A 193 -8.72 -8.74 2.73
CA ALA A 193 -9.13 -8.49 4.11
C ALA A 193 -8.13 -7.61 4.86
N ASP A 194 -8.63 -6.82 5.82
CA ASP A 194 -7.85 -6.10 6.81
C ASP A 194 -8.17 -6.63 8.22
N LEU A 195 -7.14 -7.09 8.91
CA LEU A 195 -7.20 -7.50 10.31
C LEU A 195 -6.80 -6.34 11.19
N VAL A 196 -7.77 -5.77 11.91
CA VAL A 196 -7.51 -4.77 12.94
C VAL A 196 -6.99 -5.43 14.21
N LEU A 197 -5.83 -4.97 14.69
CA LEU A 197 -5.25 -5.41 15.95
C LEU A 197 -5.67 -4.48 17.08
N PHE A 198 -5.69 -5.04 18.28
CA PHE A 198 -6.04 -4.36 19.52
C PHE A 198 -7.46 -3.81 19.58
N ASP A 199 -8.37 -4.62 20.11
CA ASP A 199 -9.71 -4.16 20.44
C ASP A 199 -9.75 -3.41 21.78
N ARG A 200 -10.85 -2.68 21.97
CA ARG A 200 -11.09 -1.81 23.12
C ARG A 200 -11.11 -2.51 24.49
N TYR A 201 -11.17 -3.84 24.55
CA TYR A 201 -11.13 -4.58 25.81
C TYR A 201 -9.69 -4.98 26.20
N ILE A 202 -8.69 -4.69 25.36
CA ILE A 202 -7.28 -4.77 25.76
C ILE A 202 -6.92 -3.53 26.57
N GLY A 203 -6.69 -3.70 27.87
CA GLY A 203 -6.36 -2.58 28.76
C GLY A 203 -4.99 -1.95 28.48
N ARG A 204 -3.98 -2.76 28.12
CA ARG A 204 -2.62 -2.28 27.77
C ARG A 204 -2.09 -3.08 26.58
N PRO A 205 -2.24 -2.56 25.35
CA PRO A 205 -1.66 -3.19 24.17
C PRO A 205 -0.14 -3.30 24.32
N SER A 206 0.40 -4.46 23.96
CA SER A 206 1.84 -4.63 23.77
C SER A 206 2.17 -4.40 22.30
N TYR A 207 3.19 -3.59 22.01
CA TYR A 207 3.67 -3.33 20.66
C TYR A 207 5.03 -4.01 20.39
N ASN A 208 5.51 -4.82 21.33
CA ASN A 208 6.79 -5.52 21.19
C ASN A 208 6.61 -6.76 20.32
N HIS A 209 7.65 -7.08 19.53
CA HIS A 209 7.74 -8.29 18.72
C HIS A 209 6.50 -8.54 17.84
N MET A 210 5.98 -7.48 17.19
CA MET A 210 4.72 -7.56 16.44
C MET A 210 4.77 -8.58 15.31
N LEU A 211 5.87 -8.65 14.55
CA LEU A 211 5.99 -9.58 13.43
C LEU A 211 5.88 -11.03 13.91
N ASP A 212 6.63 -11.41 14.95
CA ASP A 212 6.60 -12.75 15.54
C ASP A 212 5.20 -13.11 16.05
N ARG A 213 4.52 -12.14 16.67
CA ARG A 213 3.17 -12.33 17.24
C ARG A 213 2.09 -12.49 16.19
N ILE A 214 2.21 -11.78 15.07
CA ILE A 214 1.24 -11.78 13.97
C ILE A 214 1.42 -13.02 13.09
N GLN A 215 2.65 -13.53 12.95
CA GLN A 215 2.99 -14.59 12.00
C GLN A 215 2.05 -15.80 12.11
N GLY A 216 1.84 -16.33 13.33
CA GLY A 216 0.98 -17.50 13.52
C GLY A 216 -0.47 -17.28 13.10
N ALA A 217 -1.00 -16.07 13.26
CA ALA A 217 -2.34 -15.73 12.82
C ALA A 217 -2.40 -15.62 11.29
N VAL A 218 -1.41 -14.96 10.67
CA VAL A 218 -1.33 -14.86 9.20
C VAL A 218 -1.23 -16.24 8.54
N GLU A 219 -0.42 -17.14 9.09
CA GLU A 219 -0.30 -18.51 8.58
C GLU A 219 -1.62 -19.29 8.71
N ALA A 220 -2.33 -19.13 9.83
CA ALA A 220 -3.63 -19.77 10.03
C ALA A 220 -4.71 -19.21 9.08
N TYR A 221 -4.68 -17.90 8.81
CA TYR A 221 -5.57 -17.27 7.82
C TYR A 221 -5.39 -17.90 6.44
N TYR A 222 -4.15 -18.05 5.96
CA TYR A 222 -3.89 -18.66 4.66
C TYR A 222 -4.22 -20.16 4.58
N LYS A 223 -4.26 -20.85 5.72
CA LYS A 223 -4.67 -22.26 5.81
C LYS A 223 -6.19 -22.42 5.96
N ASP A 224 -6.95 -21.33 5.99
CA ASP A 224 -8.39 -21.32 6.30
C ASP A 224 -8.72 -21.99 7.65
N ASP A 225 -7.79 -21.91 8.62
CA ASP A 225 -8.00 -22.47 9.97
C ASP A 225 -8.47 -21.38 10.92
N LYS A 226 -9.79 -21.16 10.95
CA LYS A 226 -10.44 -20.19 11.83
C LYS A 226 -10.12 -20.41 13.32
N LYS A 227 -9.97 -21.67 13.76
CA LYS A 227 -9.72 -21.99 15.18
C LYS A 227 -8.28 -21.61 15.55
N ALA A 228 -7.31 -22.01 14.73
CA ALA A 228 -5.91 -21.63 14.93
C ALA A 228 -5.71 -20.12 14.79
N PHE A 229 -6.44 -19.47 13.87
CA PHE A 229 -6.41 -18.03 13.70
C PHE A 229 -6.82 -17.29 14.97
N ILE A 230 -8.02 -17.57 15.49
CA ILE A 230 -8.52 -16.93 16.70
C ILE A 230 -7.62 -17.24 17.90
N LYS A 231 -7.19 -18.51 18.05
CA LYS A 231 -6.27 -18.92 19.12
C LYS A 231 -4.97 -18.12 19.07
N SER A 232 -4.36 -18.00 17.89
CA SER A 232 -3.12 -17.25 17.72
C SER A 232 -3.30 -15.78 18.06
N LEU A 233 -4.40 -15.14 17.64
CA LEU A 233 -4.69 -13.75 17.97
C LEU A 233 -4.85 -13.51 19.48
N VAL A 234 -5.51 -14.43 20.19
CA VAL A 234 -5.74 -14.31 21.64
C VAL A 234 -4.47 -14.61 22.43
N ASP A 235 -3.79 -15.73 22.13
CA ASP A 235 -2.58 -16.15 22.84
C ASP A 235 -1.46 -15.11 22.70
N ASN A 236 -1.36 -14.50 21.52
CA ASN A 236 -0.42 -13.41 21.27
C ASN A 236 -0.93 -12.05 21.73
N LYS A 237 -2.06 -11.96 22.43
CA LYS A 237 -2.64 -10.68 22.94
C LYS A 237 -2.83 -9.62 21.85
N LEU A 238 -3.12 -10.05 20.63
CA LEU A 238 -3.45 -9.17 19.50
C LEU A 238 -4.93 -8.78 19.54
N ILE A 239 -5.78 -9.66 20.07
CA ILE A 239 -7.18 -9.39 20.41
C ILE A 239 -7.50 -9.93 21.80
N SER A 240 -8.53 -9.41 22.44
CA SER A 240 -9.00 -9.84 23.75
C SER A 240 -9.86 -11.10 23.65
N SER A 241 -9.70 -11.98 24.64
CA SER A 241 -10.61 -13.12 24.81
C SER A 241 -12.04 -12.67 25.10
N SER A 242 -12.23 -11.52 25.76
CA SER A 242 -13.55 -10.93 26.03
C SER A 242 -14.31 -10.59 24.76
N LEU A 243 -13.65 -10.04 23.74
CA LEU A 243 -14.28 -9.79 22.45
C LEU A 243 -14.72 -11.10 21.80
N ILE A 244 -13.83 -12.09 21.75
CA ILE A 244 -14.14 -13.40 21.16
C ILE A 244 -15.31 -14.08 21.89
N TYR A 245 -15.34 -14.08 23.22
CA TYR A 245 -16.45 -14.62 23.98
C TYR A 245 -17.77 -13.96 23.61
N LYS A 246 -17.78 -12.62 23.51
CA LYS A 246 -18.98 -11.86 23.11
C LYS A 246 -19.43 -12.19 21.69
N ILE A 247 -18.48 -12.29 20.76
CA ILE A 247 -18.74 -12.67 19.36
C ILE A 247 -19.44 -14.03 19.29
N THR A 248 -18.90 -15.03 19.99
CA THR A 248 -19.46 -16.39 20.03
C THR A 248 -20.81 -16.43 20.73
N TYR A 249 -20.98 -15.71 21.84
CA TYR A 249 -22.26 -15.62 22.56
C TYR A 249 -23.36 -15.03 21.67
N ASP A 250 -23.07 -13.92 20.98
CA ASP A 250 -24.02 -13.26 20.09
C ASP A 250 -24.41 -14.18 18.90
N GLU A 251 -23.47 -14.97 18.39
CA GLU A 251 -23.72 -15.96 17.33
C GLU A 251 -24.61 -17.11 17.80
N ASN A 252 -24.34 -17.69 18.98
CA ASN A 252 -25.17 -18.74 19.55
C ASN A 252 -26.60 -18.26 19.79
N LYS A 253 -26.76 -17.06 20.38
CA LYS A 253 -28.07 -16.45 20.62
C LYS A 253 -28.85 -16.19 19.34
N PHE A 254 -28.17 -15.77 18.28
CA PHE A 254 -28.79 -15.57 16.96
C PHE A 254 -29.27 -16.91 16.37
N ASN A 255 -28.47 -17.96 16.46
CA ASN A 255 -28.84 -19.29 15.99
C ASN A 255 -30.04 -19.85 16.78
N GLU A 256 -30.04 -19.73 18.12
CA GLU A 256 -31.19 -20.11 18.95
C GLU A 256 -32.47 -19.37 18.55
N GLN A 257 -32.38 -18.10 18.16
CA GLN A 257 -33.54 -17.33 17.69
C GLN A 257 -34.03 -17.79 16.30
N LEU A 258 -33.12 -18.16 15.41
CA LEU A 258 -33.47 -18.73 14.10
C LEU A 258 -34.15 -20.09 14.27
N ASP A 259 -33.60 -20.95 15.12
CA ASP A 259 -34.18 -22.27 15.41
C ASP A 259 -35.58 -22.12 16.01
N ARG A 260 -35.81 -21.15 16.90
CA ARG A 260 -37.16 -20.87 17.43
C ARG A 260 -38.14 -20.33 16.39
N LYS A 261 -37.65 -19.65 15.35
CA LYS A 261 -38.50 -18.96 14.35
C LYS A 261 -38.76 -19.79 13.09
N PHE A 262 -37.81 -20.66 12.73
CA PHE A 262 -37.81 -21.42 11.48
C PHE A 262 -37.52 -22.91 11.67
N GLY A 263 -37.07 -23.33 12.85
CA GLY A 263 -37.00 -24.74 13.23
C GLY A 263 -38.41 -25.29 13.39
N ARG A 264 -38.69 -26.40 12.70
CA ARG A 264 -39.86 -27.24 12.98
C ARG A 264 -39.64 -28.03 14.26
#